data_AF-F9F3U8-F1
#
_entry.id   AF-F9F3U8-F1
#
_cell.length_a   1.000
_cell.length_b   1.000
_cell.length_c   1.000
_cell.angle_alpha   90.00
_cell.angle_beta   90.00
_cell.angle_gamma   90.00
#
_symmetry.space_group_name_H-M   'P 1'
#
loop_
_entity.id
_entity.type
_entity.pdbx_description
1 polymer ?
#
loop_
_entity_poly.entity_id
_entity_poly.type
_entity_poly.pdbx_seq_one_letter_code
_entity_poly.pdbx_strand_id
1 'polypeptide(L)'
;MADLMGCYNWVMIAIGDLAHLQAWKKDMKQQGRLSVPELARRGQRIEKRLQDGITELKRTANAGASIRGNIPPAPWVSHIFALASLVLSSTIVSGPWVSLPEVKDAISESVIMLRDWPPAIPLRGLVWPLYIIGCMAEPSLQGVFESLLSSVLDESGGFGNSGTVIKLLKSRWAAPPNCNHDGLELVFQTGGNVLLT
;
A
#
# COMPACT_ATOMS: atom_id res chain seq x y z
N MET A 1 -11.49 -3.05 -17.93
CA MET A 1 -11.20 -4.27 -17.14
C MET A 1 -10.86 -3.89 -15.71
N ALA A 2 -11.87 -3.63 -14.88
CA ALA A 2 -11.72 -3.40 -13.43
C ALA A 2 -12.59 -4.38 -12.59
N ASP A 3 -13.20 -5.37 -13.24
CA ASP A 3 -14.40 -6.06 -12.74
C ASP A 3 -14.15 -7.25 -11.79
N LEU A 4 -12.93 -7.41 -11.26
CA LEU A 4 -12.68 -8.47 -10.27
C LEU A 4 -12.18 -7.95 -8.91
N MET A 5 -11.44 -6.85 -8.87
CA MET A 5 -10.87 -6.28 -7.63
C MET A 5 -11.33 -4.85 -7.35
N GLY A 6 -12.07 -4.23 -8.26
CA GLY A 6 -12.42 -2.82 -8.14
C GLY A 6 -11.20 -1.90 -8.24
N CYS A 7 -10.12 -2.32 -8.92
CA CYS A 7 -8.94 -1.51 -9.20
C CYS A 7 -8.42 -1.78 -10.63
N TYR A 8 -7.60 -0.86 -11.15
CA TYR A 8 -7.01 -0.97 -12.48
C TYR A 8 -5.85 -1.97 -12.48
N ASN A 9 -5.78 -2.76 -13.55
CA ASN A 9 -4.81 -3.86 -13.69
C ASN A 9 -3.34 -3.45 -13.51
N TRP A 10 -2.95 -2.23 -13.88
CA TRP A 10 -1.56 -1.78 -13.76
C TRP A 10 -1.06 -1.76 -12.32
N VAL A 11 -1.96 -1.53 -11.35
CA VAL A 11 -1.64 -1.52 -9.92
C VAL A 11 -1.33 -2.95 -9.45
N MET A 12 -2.16 -3.91 -9.84
CA MET A 12 -1.98 -5.32 -9.48
C MET A 12 -0.70 -5.89 -10.08
N ILE A 13 -0.37 -5.52 -11.32
CA ILE A 13 0.91 -5.89 -11.94
C ILE A 13 2.08 -5.31 -11.13
N ALA A 14 2.00 -4.04 -10.72
CA ALA A 14 3.06 -3.42 -9.94
C ALA A 14 3.25 -4.10 -8.57
N ILE A 15 2.17 -4.48 -7.88
CA ILE A 15 2.24 -5.25 -6.63
C ILE A 15 2.91 -6.61 -6.85
N GLY A 16 2.56 -7.32 -7.94
CA GLY A 16 3.22 -8.57 -8.33
C GLY A 16 4.71 -8.38 -8.63
N ASP A 17 5.07 -7.31 -9.34
CA ASP A 17 6.46 -6.97 -9.64
C ASP A 17 7.26 -6.66 -8.36
N LEU A 18 6.64 -6.00 -7.37
CA LEU A 18 7.25 -5.74 -6.05
C LEU A 18 7.43 -7.03 -5.25
N ALA A 19 6.45 -7.94 -5.29
CA ALA A 19 6.57 -9.27 -4.68
C ALA A 19 7.77 -10.03 -5.24
N HIS A 20 7.89 -10.03 -6.57
CA HIS A 20 9.01 -10.65 -7.27
C HIS A 20 10.34 -9.97 -6.94
N LEU A 21 10.36 -8.63 -6.84
CA LEU A 21 11.55 -7.87 -6.46
C LEU A 21 12.02 -8.20 -5.04
N GLN A 22 11.09 -8.34 -4.08
CA GLN A 22 11.40 -8.70 -2.70
C GLN A 22 11.96 -10.13 -2.61
N ALA A 23 11.33 -11.10 -3.30
CA ALA A 23 11.84 -12.47 -3.37
C ALA A 23 13.24 -12.51 -3.98
N TRP A 24 13.44 -11.83 -5.11
CA TRP A 24 14.75 -11.72 -5.76
C TRP A 24 15.81 -11.08 -4.85
N LYS A 25 15.46 -10.00 -4.11
CA LYS A 25 16.37 -9.37 -3.13
C LYS A 25 16.80 -10.37 -2.07
N LYS A 26 15.88 -11.17 -1.55
CA LYS A 26 16.15 -12.21 -0.54
C LYS A 26 17.10 -13.28 -1.08
N ASP A 27 16.81 -13.81 -2.26
CA ASP A 27 17.65 -14.83 -2.90
C ASP A 27 19.07 -14.33 -3.16
N MET A 28 19.21 -13.13 -3.73
CA MET A 28 20.53 -12.54 -3.99
C MET A 28 21.30 -12.22 -2.71
N LYS A 29 20.60 -11.83 -1.63
CA LYS A 29 21.21 -11.61 -0.31
C LYS A 29 21.72 -12.93 0.29
N GLN A 30 20.94 -14.01 0.20
CA GLN A 30 21.36 -15.34 0.66
C GLN A 30 22.58 -15.88 -0.10
N GLN A 31 22.65 -15.59 -1.40
CA GLN A 31 23.78 -15.98 -2.25
C GLN A 31 25.00 -15.05 -2.12
N GLY A 32 24.91 -13.95 -1.37
CA GLY A 32 25.98 -12.95 -1.25
C GLY A 32 26.24 -12.15 -2.54
N ARG A 33 25.29 -12.13 -3.48
CA ARG A 33 25.41 -11.51 -4.82
C ARG A 33 24.53 -10.28 -5.01
N LEU A 34 23.99 -9.72 -3.92
CA LEU A 34 23.09 -8.58 -3.99
C LEU A 34 23.83 -7.33 -4.50
N SER A 35 23.42 -6.88 -5.69
CA SER A 35 23.86 -5.60 -6.25
C SER A 35 22.85 -4.50 -5.87
N VAL A 36 23.27 -3.58 -5.00
CA VAL A 36 22.46 -2.42 -4.59
C VAL A 36 22.07 -1.54 -5.79
N PRO A 37 22.96 -1.24 -6.75
CA PRO A 37 22.58 -0.50 -7.95
C PRO A 37 21.49 -1.20 -8.80
N GLU A 38 21.57 -2.53 -8.95
CA GLU A 38 20.56 -3.29 -9.70
C GLU A 38 19.22 -3.33 -8.96
N LEU A 39 19.24 -3.46 -7.63
CA LEU A 39 18.04 -3.36 -6.80
C LEU A 39 17.34 -2.01 -6.98
N ALA A 40 18.10 -0.92 -6.89
CA ALA A 40 17.57 0.43 -7.09
C ALA A 40 17.00 0.62 -8.50
N ARG A 41 17.71 0.17 -9.54
CA ARG A 41 17.23 0.25 -10.93
C ARG A 41 15.91 -0.49 -11.14
N ARG A 42 15.78 -1.69 -10.56
CA ARG A 42 14.55 -2.50 -10.66
C ARG A 42 13.39 -1.83 -9.91
N GLY A 43 13.62 -1.32 -8.70
CA GLY A 43 12.62 -0.57 -7.93
C GLY A 43 12.13 0.67 -8.68
N GLN A 44 13.06 1.50 -9.16
CA GLN A 44 12.75 2.73 -9.89
C GLN A 44 11.88 2.49 -11.14
N ARG A 45 12.08 1.36 -11.84
CA ARG A 45 11.25 1.00 -12.99
C ARG A 45 9.79 0.75 -12.60
N ILE A 46 9.56 0.13 -11.44
CA ILE A 46 8.21 -0.12 -10.93
C ILE A 46 7.59 1.20 -10.42
N GLU A 47 8.35 1.98 -9.65
CA GLU A 47 7.92 3.28 -9.13
C GLU A 47 7.53 4.25 -10.24
N LYS A 48 8.31 4.31 -11.32
CA LYS A 48 7.98 5.14 -12.48
C LYS A 48 6.64 4.75 -13.11
N ARG A 49 6.38 3.45 -13.28
CA ARG A 49 5.09 2.96 -13.81
C ARG A 49 3.93 3.31 -12.87
N LEU A 50 4.14 3.23 -11.57
CA LEU A 50 3.14 3.63 -10.57
C LEU A 50 2.85 5.13 -10.64
N GLN A 51 3.88 5.98 -10.71
CA GLN A 51 3.75 7.43 -10.81
C GLN A 51 3.08 7.89 -12.12
N ASP A 52 3.47 7.29 -13.25
CA ASP A 52 2.84 7.54 -14.55
C ASP A 52 1.35 7.16 -14.50
N GLY A 53 1.03 6.00 -13.89
CA GLY A 53 -0.34 5.53 -13.67
C GLY A 53 -1.17 6.47 -12.79
N ILE A 54 -0.62 6.95 -11.67
CA ILE A 54 -1.28 7.92 -10.78
C ILE A 54 -1.54 9.24 -11.51
N THR A 55 -0.57 9.71 -12.31
CA THR A 55 -0.71 10.97 -13.05
C THR A 55 -1.84 10.86 -14.08
N GLU A 56 -1.91 9.75 -14.80
CA GLU A 56 -3.00 9.51 -15.76
C GLU A 56 -4.36 9.34 -15.06
N LEU A 57 -4.38 8.69 -13.91
CA LEU A 57 -5.56 8.58 -13.07
C LEU A 57 -6.11 9.96 -12.64
N LYS A 58 -5.22 10.86 -12.18
CA LYS A 58 -5.58 12.23 -11.81
C LYS A 58 -6.08 13.03 -13.01
N ARG A 59 -5.48 12.87 -14.19
CA ARG A 59 -5.94 13.53 -15.43
C ARG A 59 -7.35 13.08 -15.82
N THR A 60 -7.59 11.77 -15.82
CA THR A 60 -8.90 11.22 -16.18
C THR A 60 -9.99 11.58 -15.16
N ALA A 61 -9.65 11.63 -13.87
CA ALA A 61 -10.55 12.12 -12.83
C ALA A 61 -10.94 13.60 -13.02
N ASN A 62 -9.97 14.46 -13.36
CA ASN A 62 -10.22 15.89 -13.63
C ASN A 62 -10.98 16.12 -14.94
N ALA A 63 -10.78 15.27 -15.95
CA ALA A 63 -11.47 15.37 -17.25
C ALA A 63 -12.91 14.80 -17.20
N GLY A 64 -13.18 13.86 -16.30
CA GLY A 64 -14.47 13.16 -16.15
C GLY A 64 -15.41 13.73 -15.08
N ALA A 65 -15.08 14.88 -14.48
CA ALA A 65 -15.80 15.50 -13.35
C ALA A 65 -17.22 16.02 -13.67
N SER A 66 -17.81 15.64 -14.79
CA SER A 66 -19.21 15.85 -15.11
C SER A 66 -19.67 14.69 -15.96
N ILE A 67 -20.75 14.01 -15.55
CA ILE A 67 -21.90 13.61 -16.40
C ILE A 67 -22.87 12.71 -15.62
N ARG A 68 -22.48 11.90 -14.61
CA ARG A 68 -23.45 11.12 -13.81
C ARG A 68 -22.94 10.93 -12.38
N GLY A 69 -23.75 11.28 -11.38
CA GLY A 69 -23.44 11.22 -9.94
C GLY A 69 -23.18 9.81 -9.35
N ASN A 70 -22.57 8.91 -10.12
CA ASN A 70 -22.09 7.62 -9.65
C ASN A 70 -20.56 7.70 -9.57
N ILE A 71 -20.02 7.70 -8.35
CA ILE A 71 -18.57 7.78 -8.12
C ILE A 71 -17.99 6.38 -8.39
N PRO A 72 -17.19 6.19 -9.45
CA PRO A 72 -16.61 4.88 -9.71
C PRO A 72 -15.61 4.54 -8.59
N PRO A 73 -15.68 3.34 -7.98
CA PRO A 73 -14.74 2.94 -6.93
C PRO A 73 -13.33 2.70 -7.48
N ALA A 74 -13.23 2.32 -8.76
CA ALA A 74 -11.97 1.88 -9.37
C ALA A 74 -10.84 2.92 -9.31
N PRO A 75 -11.06 4.21 -9.62
CA PRO A 75 -10.02 5.21 -9.46
C PRO A 75 -9.53 5.36 -8.02
N TRP A 76 -10.45 5.42 -7.06
CA TRP A 76 -10.12 5.61 -5.65
C TRP A 76 -9.28 4.46 -5.10
N VAL A 77 -9.75 3.23 -5.30
CA VAL A 77 -9.04 2.02 -4.86
C VAL A 77 -7.69 1.89 -5.58
N SER A 78 -7.62 2.18 -6.88
CA SER A 78 -6.35 2.08 -7.61
C SER A 78 -5.29 3.05 -7.09
N HIS A 79 -5.70 4.27 -6.77
CA HIS A 79 -4.77 5.30 -6.30
C HIS A 79 -4.20 4.93 -4.92
N ILE A 80 -5.04 4.52 -3.96
CA ILE A 80 -4.55 4.18 -2.62
C ILE A 80 -3.65 2.94 -2.64
N PHE A 81 -3.97 1.94 -3.47
CA PHE A 81 -3.09 0.79 -3.66
C PHE A 81 -1.76 1.17 -4.35
N ALA A 82 -1.78 2.12 -5.28
CA ALA A 82 -0.56 2.61 -5.91
C ALA A 82 0.33 3.38 -4.93
N LEU A 83 -0.25 4.22 -4.06
CA LEU A 83 0.49 4.92 -3.00
C LEU A 83 1.11 3.93 -2.01
N ALA A 84 0.34 2.93 -1.56
CA ALA A 84 0.87 1.84 -0.73
C ALA A 84 2.01 1.08 -1.43
N SER A 85 1.89 0.84 -2.74
CA SER A 85 2.93 0.18 -3.53
C SER A 85 4.21 1.03 -3.64
N LEU A 86 4.10 2.36 -3.72
CA LEU A 86 5.26 3.25 -3.68
C LEU A 86 5.99 3.16 -2.34
N VAL A 87 5.24 3.24 -1.22
CA VAL A 87 5.80 3.06 0.13
C VAL A 87 6.48 1.69 0.27
N LEU A 88 5.85 0.64 -0.26
CA LEU A 88 6.40 -0.72 -0.27
C LEU A 88 7.71 -0.80 -1.08
N SER A 89 7.75 -0.19 -2.25
CA SER A 89 8.96 -0.13 -3.09
C SER A 89 10.13 0.54 -2.38
N SER A 90 9.89 1.72 -1.80
CA SER A 90 10.92 2.43 -1.02
C SER A 90 11.42 1.60 0.16
N THR A 91 10.51 0.85 0.80
CA THR A 91 10.87 -0.07 1.89
C THR A 91 11.73 -1.24 1.39
N ILE A 92 11.41 -1.80 0.21
CA ILE A 92 12.17 -2.91 -0.39
C ILE A 92 13.56 -2.43 -0.83
N VAL A 93 13.70 -1.23 -1.40
CA VAL A 93 14.97 -0.73 -1.94
C VAL A 93 15.85 -0.17 -0.82
N SER A 94 15.33 0.78 -0.05
CA SER A 94 16.10 1.58 0.91
C SER A 94 16.02 1.06 2.34
N GLY A 95 14.97 0.29 2.67
CA GLY A 95 14.65 -0.12 4.04
C GLY A 95 13.51 0.71 4.64
N PRO A 96 13.03 0.36 5.85
CA PRO A 96 11.85 0.97 6.49
C PRO A 96 12.18 2.35 7.10
N TRP A 97 12.66 3.27 6.28
CA TRP A 97 13.05 4.62 6.72
C TRP A 97 11.92 5.62 6.44
N VAL A 98 11.16 5.95 7.48
CA VAL A 98 10.08 6.96 7.43
C VAL A 98 10.60 8.37 7.11
N SER A 99 11.91 8.60 7.27
CA SER A 99 12.55 9.89 7.00
C SER A 99 12.68 10.24 5.52
N LEU A 100 12.42 9.30 4.61
CA LEU A 100 12.54 9.54 3.18
C LEU A 100 11.40 10.47 2.71
N PRO A 101 11.71 11.58 2.00
CA PRO A 101 10.70 12.53 1.54
C PRO A 101 9.66 11.86 0.64
N GLU A 102 10.07 10.90 -0.21
CA GLU A 102 9.17 10.18 -1.10
C GLU A 102 8.11 9.36 -0.33
N VAL A 103 8.49 8.80 0.82
CA VAL A 103 7.59 8.05 1.70
C VAL A 103 6.64 9.00 2.42
N LYS A 104 7.14 10.14 2.91
CA LYS A 104 6.32 11.15 3.59
C LYS A 104 5.27 11.77 2.67
N ASP A 105 5.65 12.06 1.44
CA ASP A 105 4.75 12.61 0.42
C ASP A 105 3.64 11.60 0.08
N ALA A 106 4.01 10.33 -0.14
CA ALA A 106 3.04 9.26 -0.41
C ALA A 106 2.06 9.03 0.76
N ILE A 107 2.55 9.07 2.01
CA ILE A 107 1.69 8.95 3.21
C ILE A 107 0.77 10.15 3.34
N SER A 108 1.29 11.36 3.16
CA SER A 108 0.50 12.60 3.27
C SER A 108 -0.61 12.63 2.21
N GLU A 109 -0.29 12.28 0.97
CA GLU A 109 -1.27 12.15 -0.12
C GLU A 109 -2.32 11.08 0.21
N SER A 110 -1.92 9.94 0.76
CA SER A 110 -2.83 8.87 1.17
C SER A 110 -3.80 9.32 2.27
N VAL A 111 -3.32 10.08 3.25
CA VAL A 111 -4.16 10.58 4.35
C VAL A 111 -5.19 11.59 3.83
N ILE A 112 -4.79 12.51 2.95
CA ILE A 112 -5.72 13.45 2.30
C ILE A 112 -6.81 12.67 1.57
N MET A 113 -6.40 11.68 0.76
CA MET A 113 -7.32 10.85 0.00
C MET A 113 -8.28 10.05 0.89
N LEU A 114 -7.79 9.50 2.00
CA LEU A 114 -8.61 8.71 2.93
C LEU A 114 -9.59 9.59 3.74
N ARG A 115 -9.26 10.87 3.97
CA ARG A 115 -10.19 11.83 4.57
C ARG A 115 -11.33 12.22 3.63
N ASP A 116 -11.02 12.34 2.34
CA ASP A 116 -11.99 12.66 1.30
C ASP A 116 -12.67 11.40 0.71
N TRP A 117 -12.51 10.25 1.36
CA TRP A 117 -12.96 8.97 0.83
C TRP A 117 -14.49 8.92 0.69
N PRO A 118 -15.03 8.57 -0.48
CA PRO A 118 -16.47 8.52 -0.69
C PRO A 118 -17.15 7.47 0.21
N PRO A 119 -18.22 7.82 0.96
CA PRO A 119 -18.90 6.89 1.86
C PRO A 119 -19.59 5.73 1.12
N ALA A 120 -19.80 5.87 -0.20
CA ALA A 120 -20.36 4.82 -1.05
C ALA A 120 -19.37 3.68 -1.36
N ILE A 121 -18.07 3.86 -1.10
CA ILE A 121 -17.03 2.88 -1.42
C ILE A 121 -16.60 2.18 -0.11
N PRO A 122 -16.79 0.87 0.02
CA PRO A 122 -16.47 0.16 1.26
C PRO A 122 -14.96 0.12 1.53
N LEU A 123 -14.58 0.24 2.79
CA LEU A 123 -13.18 0.23 3.22
C LEU A 123 -12.63 -1.19 3.38
N ARG A 124 -13.49 -2.22 3.43
CA ARG A 124 -13.08 -3.63 3.63
C ARG A 124 -11.96 -4.13 2.70
N GLY A 125 -11.86 -3.61 1.48
CA GLY A 125 -10.81 -3.96 0.52
C GLY A 125 -9.46 -3.28 0.77
N LEU A 126 -9.39 -2.35 1.72
CA LEU A 126 -8.23 -1.49 1.96
C LEU A 126 -7.34 -1.96 3.11
N VAL A 127 -7.56 -3.15 3.65
CA VAL A 127 -6.74 -3.69 4.76
C VAL A 127 -5.24 -3.69 4.39
N TRP A 128 -4.91 -4.15 3.18
CA TRP A 128 -3.53 -4.19 2.70
C TRP A 128 -2.89 -2.81 2.57
N PRO A 129 -3.45 -1.85 1.80
CA PRO A 129 -2.83 -0.54 1.67
C PRO A 129 -2.77 0.23 3.01
N LEU A 130 -3.81 0.13 3.85
CA LEU A 130 -3.81 0.76 5.17
C LEU A 130 -2.70 0.19 6.08
N TYR A 131 -2.45 -1.11 6.01
CA TYR A 131 -1.36 -1.73 6.77
C TYR A 131 0.01 -1.22 6.31
N ILE A 132 0.29 -1.21 5.00
CA ILE A 132 1.59 -0.77 4.46
C ILE A 132 1.88 0.68 4.83
N ILE A 133 0.91 1.56 4.56
CA ILE A 133 1.06 2.99 4.79
C ILE A 133 1.13 3.25 6.31
N GLY A 134 0.28 2.58 7.10
CA GLY A 134 0.27 2.68 8.56
C GLY A 134 1.58 2.22 9.22
N CYS A 135 2.27 1.22 8.66
CA CYS A 135 3.57 0.78 9.17
C CYS A 135 4.64 1.86 9.09
N MET A 136 4.50 2.79 8.13
CA MET A 136 5.42 3.91 7.93
C MET A 136 4.85 5.25 8.44
N ALA A 137 3.66 5.25 9.04
CA ALA A 137 3.02 6.46 9.51
C ALA A 137 3.73 7.08 10.72
N GLU A 138 3.90 8.40 10.68
CA GLU A 138 4.40 9.17 11.83
C GLU A 138 3.42 9.08 13.02
N PRO A 139 3.90 9.23 14.27
CA PRO A 139 3.07 9.12 15.47
C PRO A 139 1.79 9.97 15.46
N SER A 140 1.86 11.15 14.84
CA SER A 140 0.72 12.06 14.67
C SER A 140 -0.41 11.50 13.80
N LEU A 141 -0.09 10.60 12.86
CA LEU A 141 -1.02 10.01 11.90
C LEU A 141 -1.51 8.62 12.31
N GLN A 142 -0.86 7.96 13.28
CA GLN A 142 -1.21 6.61 13.73
C GLN A 142 -2.68 6.49 14.15
N GLY A 143 -3.21 7.49 14.87
CA GLY A 143 -4.63 7.50 15.27
C GLY A 143 -5.61 7.51 14.10
N VAL A 144 -5.24 8.10 12.96
CA VAL A 144 -6.06 8.10 11.74
C VAL A 144 -6.14 6.68 11.17
N PHE A 145 -5.01 6.00 11.02
CA PHE A 145 -4.97 4.63 10.50
C PHE A 145 -5.66 3.63 11.44
N GLU A 146 -5.53 3.83 12.75
CA GLU A 146 -6.25 3.01 13.74
C GLU A 146 -7.77 3.16 13.61
N SER A 147 -8.26 4.39 13.47
CA SER A 147 -9.70 4.66 13.28
C SER A 147 -10.22 4.06 11.97
N LEU A 148 -9.47 4.19 10.88
CA LEU A 148 -9.84 3.63 9.58
C LEU A 148 -9.87 2.09 9.61
N LEU A 149 -8.86 1.45 10.18
CA LEU A 149 -8.84 -0.02 10.31
C LEU A 149 -9.92 -0.54 11.26
N SER A 150 -10.28 0.22 12.30
CA SER A 150 -11.41 -0.12 13.18
C SER A 150 -12.72 -0.04 12.42
N SER A 151 -12.91 0.97 11.56
CA SER A 151 -14.07 1.08 10.68
C SER A 151 -14.15 -0.11 9.72
N VAL A 152 -13.02 -0.56 9.18
CA VAL A 152 -12.94 -1.78 8.35
C VAL A 152 -13.35 -3.04 9.12
N LEU A 153 -12.94 -3.15 10.38
CA LEU A 153 -13.32 -4.28 11.24
C LEU A 153 -14.83 -4.32 11.49
N ASP A 154 -15.43 -3.15 11.74
CA ASP A 154 -16.87 -3.00 11.96
C ASP A 154 -17.68 -3.33 10.70
N GLU A 155 -17.26 -2.82 9.52
CA GLU A 155 -17.86 -3.16 8.22
C GLU A 155 -17.83 -4.66 7.90
N SER A 156 -16.78 -5.34 8.38
CA SER A 156 -16.58 -6.76 8.12
C SER A 156 -17.26 -7.66 9.16
N GLY A 157 -17.97 -7.09 10.15
CA GLY A 157 -18.64 -7.84 11.22
C GLY A 157 -17.67 -8.68 12.07
N GLY A 158 -16.41 -8.26 12.17
CA GLY A 158 -15.36 -9.03 12.85
C GLY A 158 -14.81 -10.22 12.05
N PHE A 159 -15.26 -10.43 10.81
CA PHE A 159 -14.73 -11.48 9.93
C PHE A 159 -13.50 -10.95 9.16
N GLY A 160 -12.46 -11.78 9.04
CA GLY A 160 -11.23 -11.45 8.31
C GLY A 160 -10.06 -11.03 9.19
N ASN A 161 -8.97 -10.61 8.55
CA ASN A 161 -7.67 -10.40 9.21
C ASN A 161 -7.50 -9.01 9.85
N SER A 162 -8.50 -8.13 9.75
CA SER A 162 -8.43 -6.72 10.16
C SER A 162 -8.06 -6.56 11.65
N GLY A 163 -8.63 -7.37 12.54
CA GLY A 163 -8.31 -7.33 13.97
C GLY A 163 -6.87 -7.76 14.27
N THR A 164 -6.34 -8.72 13.52
CA THR A 164 -4.93 -9.14 13.61
C THR A 164 -4.00 -8.05 13.08
N VAL A 165 -4.38 -7.42 11.97
CA VAL A 165 -3.63 -6.32 11.34
C VAL A 165 -3.51 -5.13 12.29
N ILE A 166 -4.59 -4.72 12.97
CA ILE A 166 -4.54 -3.63 13.97
C ILE A 166 -3.55 -3.97 15.10
N LYS A 167 -3.59 -5.21 15.61
CA LYS A 167 -2.67 -5.65 16.68
C LYS A 167 -1.21 -5.62 16.22
N LEU A 168 -0.93 -6.11 15.02
CA LEU A 168 0.41 -6.07 14.42
C LEU A 168 0.89 -4.64 14.20
N LEU A 169 -0.01 -3.75 13.78
CA LEU A 169 0.30 -2.35 13.55
C LEU A 169 0.64 -1.63 14.86
N LYS A 170 -0.16 -1.83 15.91
CA LYS A 170 0.11 -1.29 17.25
C LYS A 170 1.41 -1.83 17.83
N SER A 171 1.71 -3.12 17.65
CA SER A 171 2.98 -3.68 18.12
C SER A 171 4.18 -3.07 17.40
N ARG A 172 4.03 -2.74 16.11
CA ARG A 172 5.05 -2.04 15.32
C ARG A 172 5.29 -0.62 15.80
N TRP A 173 4.23 0.12 16.14
CA TRP A 173 4.35 1.47 16.67
C TRP A 173 4.95 1.51 18.08
N ALA A 174 4.69 0.49 18.89
CA ALA A 174 5.20 0.39 20.26
C ALA A 174 6.67 -0.07 20.33
N ALA A 175 7.16 -0.78 19.31
CA ALA A 175 8.55 -1.22 19.26
C ALA A 175 9.46 -0.09 18.78
N PRO A 176 10.57 0.24 19.48
CA PRO A 176 11.58 1.14 18.94
C PRO A 176 12.14 0.59 17.62
N PRO A 177 12.65 1.45 16.71
CA PRO A 177 13.12 1.06 15.38
C PRO A 177 14.39 0.20 15.48
N ASN A 178 14.23 -1.07 15.82
CA ASN A 178 15.30 -2.07 15.75
C ASN A 178 15.35 -2.59 14.31
N CYS A 179 16.48 -2.30 13.65
CA CYS A 179 16.79 -2.53 12.23
C CYS A 179 16.63 -3.96 11.67
N ASN A 180 16.15 -4.95 12.42
CA ASN A 180 16.21 -6.36 12.01
C ASN A 180 14.85 -7.06 11.89
N HIS A 181 13.72 -6.36 12.01
CA HIS A 181 12.43 -7.04 11.89
C HIS A 181 11.81 -6.79 10.52
N ASP A 182 12.03 -7.73 9.61
CA ASP A 182 11.40 -7.84 8.27
C ASP A 182 9.86 -7.99 8.38
N GLY A 183 9.16 -6.97 8.88
CA GLY A 183 7.69 -6.97 9.02
C GLY A 183 6.96 -7.02 7.70
N LEU A 184 7.66 -6.62 6.65
CA LEU A 184 7.20 -6.75 5.27
C LEU A 184 7.17 -8.20 4.78
N GLU A 185 7.78 -9.17 5.47
CA GLU A 185 7.57 -10.58 5.12
C GLU A 185 6.12 -11.02 5.36
N LEU A 186 5.44 -10.44 6.35
CA LEU A 186 4.02 -10.73 6.58
C LEU A 186 3.17 -10.26 5.40
N VAL A 187 3.49 -9.11 4.78
CA VAL A 187 2.74 -8.54 3.65
C VAL A 187 2.52 -9.54 2.52
N PHE A 188 3.53 -10.38 2.24
CA PHE A 188 3.47 -11.41 1.21
C PHE A 188 3.16 -12.82 1.75
N GLN A 189 3.37 -13.10 3.04
CA GLN A 189 2.89 -14.34 3.67
C GLN A 189 1.37 -14.34 3.85
N THR A 190 0.75 -13.21 4.24
CA THR A 190 -0.73 -13.10 4.26
C THR A 190 -1.31 -13.02 2.86
N GLY A 191 -0.55 -12.59 1.85
CA GLY A 191 -0.98 -12.59 0.45
C GLY A 191 -1.31 -13.98 -0.10
N GLY A 192 -0.75 -15.05 0.49
CA GLY A 192 -1.10 -16.44 0.15
C GLY A 192 -2.48 -16.89 0.63
N ASN A 193 -3.03 -16.24 1.67
CA ASN A 193 -4.32 -16.61 2.28
C ASN A 193 -5.39 -15.52 2.21
N VAL A 194 -5.12 -14.37 1.56
CA VAL A 194 -6.06 -13.22 1.51
C VAL A 194 -6.59 -12.95 0.10
N LEU A 195 -6.18 -13.72 -0.91
CA LEU A 195 -6.69 -13.56 -2.29
C LEU A 195 -7.90 -14.43 -2.62
N LEU A 196 -8.38 -15.28 -1.70
CA LEU A 196 -9.52 -16.18 -1.93
C LEU A 196 -10.35 -16.40 -0.66
N THR A 197 -11.13 -15.40 -0.25
CA THR A 197 -12.40 -15.60 0.47
C THR A 197 -13.33 -14.44 0.19
#